data_AF-R0P1G9-F1
#
_entry.id   AF-R0P1G9-F1
#
_cell.length_a   1.000
_cell.length_b   1.000
_cell.length_c   1.000
_cell.angle_alpha   90.00
_cell.angle_beta   90.00
_cell.angle_gamma   90.00
#
_symmetry.space_group_name_H-M   'P 1'
#
loop_
_entity.id
_entity.type
_entity.pdbx_description
1 polymer ?
#
loop_
_entity_poly.entity_id
_entity_poly.type
_entity_poly.pdbx_seq_one_letter_code
_entity_poly.pdbx_strand_id
1 'polypeptide(L)'
;MVGDGVLYFCDRDKYIDLCKRESQKTLFGYGIDLTPEMEKAVQKKLAELKQLTIPWEPSADKIMTGDGKEDYTYAYKIRHETDGELYKFIKSKFKSYFVLSTNCVLLADTIVGQAGTDILSPKGFIAPGTYQAYLNREFEKPNSIVVSKHVY
;
A
#
# COMPACT_ATOMS: atom_id res chain seq x y z
N MET A 1 -5.64 17.59 -0.12
CA MET A 1 -6.67 16.68 -0.66
C MET A 1 -6.92 15.60 0.38
N VAL A 2 -8.16 15.49 0.87
CA VAL A 2 -8.61 14.47 1.84
C VAL A 2 -9.54 13.53 1.07
N GLY A 3 -9.30 12.23 1.16
CA GLY A 3 -10.18 11.22 0.59
C GLY A 3 -10.56 10.18 1.64
N ASP A 4 -11.51 9.30 1.31
CA ASP A 4 -11.76 8.13 2.13
C ASP A 4 -10.57 7.17 2.08
N GLY A 5 -10.18 6.62 3.22
CA GLY A 5 -9.24 5.50 3.24
C GLY A 5 -9.89 4.22 2.75
N VAL A 6 -9.29 3.61 1.73
CA VAL A 6 -9.67 2.29 1.21
C VAL A 6 -8.47 1.36 1.40
N LEU A 7 -8.71 0.23 2.07
CA LEU A 7 -7.78 -0.89 2.11
C LEU A 7 -8.20 -1.88 1.03
N TYR A 8 -7.24 -2.43 0.30
CA TYR A 8 -7.53 -3.52 -0.63
C TYR A 8 -6.43 -4.58 -0.62
N PHE A 9 -6.85 -5.81 -0.87
CA PHE A 9 -5.98 -6.95 -1.12
C PHE A 9 -6.23 -7.40 -2.55
N CYS A 10 -5.18 -7.66 -3.33
CA CYS A 10 -5.32 -8.07 -4.72
C CYS A 10 -4.16 -8.96 -5.15
N ASP A 11 -4.32 -9.61 -6.31
CA ASP A 11 -3.22 -10.31 -6.95
C ASP A 11 -2.10 -9.32 -7.33
N ARG A 12 -0.86 -9.70 -7.02
CA ARG A 12 0.31 -8.84 -7.22
C ARG A 12 0.59 -8.58 -8.69
N ASP A 13 0.57 -9.61 -9.52
CA ASP A 13 1.02 -9.51 -10.91
C ASP A 13 -0.03 -8.78 -11.74
N LYS A 14 -1.31 -9.09 -11.53
CA LYS A 14 -2.42 -8.33 -12.11
C LYS A 14 -2.41 -6.86 -11.69
N TYR A 15 -2.06 -6.57 -10.43
CA TYR A 15 -1.92 -5.19 -9.95
C TYR A 15 -0.77 -4.43 -10.62
N ILE A 16 0.37 -5.08 -10.82
CA ILE A 16 1.51 -4.50 -11.54
C ILE A 16 1.12 -4.17 -12.99
N ASP A 17 0.42 -5.08 -13.67
CA ASP A 17 -0.05 -4.87 -15.04
C ASP A 17 -1.07 -3.74 -15.15
N LEU A 18 -2.01 -3.66 -14.19
CA LEU A 18 -2.95 -2.54 -14.08
C LEU A 18 -2.20 -1.21 -13.90
N CYS A 19 -1.20 -1.16 -13.00
CA CYS A 19 -0.42 0.06 -12.75
C CYS A 19 0.34 0.54 -13.99
N LYS A 20 0.94 -0.39 -14.75
CA LYS A 20 1.66 -0.08 -16.00
C LYS A 20 0.71 0.54 -17.03
N ARG A 21 -0.49 -0.03 -17.16
CA ARG A 21 -1.48 0.41 -18.15
C ARG A 21 -2.13 1.75 -17.79
N GLU A 22 -2.60 1.88 -16.55
CA GLU A 22 -3.42 3.02 -16.12
C GLU A 22 -2.62 4.25 -15.75
N SER A 23 -1.51 4.05 -15.06
CA SER A 23 -0.77 5.15 -14.45
C SER A 23 0.59 5.41 -15.09
N GLN A 24 1.07 4.49 -15.94
CA GLN A 24 2.44 4.47 -16.47
C GLN A 24 3.49 4.75 -15.38
N LYS A 25 3.20 4.31 -14.15
CA LYS A 25 4.06 4.54 -12.98
C LYS A 25 5.14 3.47 -12.96
N THR A 26 6.36 3.90 -12.65
CA THR A 26 7.44 2.98 -12.27
C THR A 26 7.19 2.45 -10.87
N LEU A 27 7.10 1.14 -10.72
CA LEU A 27 6.93 0.50 -9.41
C LEU A 27 8.29 0.00 -8.91
N PHE A 28 8.65 0.37 -7.68
CA PHE A 28 9.81 -0.17 -6.99
C PHE A 28 9.34 -1.17 -5.94
N GLY A 29 9.62 -2.46 -6.17
CA GLY A 29 9.36 -3.54 -5.22
C GLY A 29 10.62 -3.87 -4.43
N TYR A 30 10.48 -4.07 -3.12
CA TYR A 30 11.55 -4.49 -2.23
C TYR A 30 11.11 -5.77 -1.50
N GLY A 31 11.94 -6.80 -1.53
CA GLY A 31 11.72 -8.01 -0.74
C GLY A 31 12.40 -7.87 0.62
N ILE A 32 11.65 -8.13 1.68
CA ILE A 32 12.12 -8.10 3.06
C ILE A 32 12.19 -9.54 3.56
N ASP A 33 13.34 -9.95 4.06
CA ASP A 33 13.52 -11.23 4.73
C ASP A 33 13.03 -11.12 6.18
N LEU A 34 12.04 -11.93 6.53
CA LEU A 34 11.36 -11.90 7.82
C LEU A 34 11.62 -13.19 8.56
N THR A 35 11.95 -13.10 9.85
CA THR A 35 11.92 -14.29 10.71
C THR A 35 10.47 -14.75 10.92
N PRO A 36 10.23 -16.01 11.34
CA PRO A 36 8.88 -16.50 11.62
C PRO A 36 8.11 -15.64 12.65
N GLU A 37 8.82 -15.07 13.63
CA GLU A 37 8.23 -14.16 14.63
C GLU A 37 7.80 -12.83 13.99
N MET A 38 8.64 -12.28 13.10
CA MET A 38 8.36 -11.07 12.36
C MET A 38 7.16 -11.25 11.42
N GLU A 39 7.12 -12.35 10.68
CA GLU A 39 5.99 -12.69 9.81
C GLU A 39 4.69 -12.78 10.62
N LYS A 40 4.72 -13.45 11.77
CA LYS A 40 3.56 -13.56 12.66
C LYS A 40 3.09 -12.18 13.16
N ALA A 41 4.02 -11.27 13.47
CA ALA A 41 3.68 -9.91 13.87
C ALA A 41 3.01 -9.12 12.73
N VAL A 42 3.55 -9.23 11.50
CA VAL A 42 2.98 -8.62 10.29
C VAL A 42 1.57 -9.14 10.03
N GLN A 43 1.37 -10.46 10.05
CA GLN A 43 0.07 -11.09 9.83
C GLN A 43 -0.95 -10.69 10.90
N LYS A 44 -0.54 -10.66 12.17
CA LYS A 44 -1.38 -10.17 13.26
C LYS A 44 -1.81 -8.72 13.00
N LYS A 45 -0.91 -7.87 12.53
CA LYS A 45 -1.22 -6.46 12.28
C LYS A 45 -2.19 -6.27 11.10
N LEU A 46 -2.02 -7.04 10.04
CA LEU A 46 -2.96 -7.08 8.93
C LEU A 46 -4.36 -7.50 9.40
N ALA A 47 -4.45 -8.52 10.25
CA ALA A 47 -5.72 -8.95 10.83
C ALA A 47 -6.37 -7.86 11.71
N GLU A 48 -5.60 -7.19 12.57
CA GLU A 48 -6.08 -6.05 13.37
C GLU A 48 -6.61 -4.92 12.49
N LEU A 49 -5.89 -4.57 11.41
CA LEU A 49 -6.34 -3.54 10.47
C LEU A 49 -7.63 -3.94 9.77
N LYS A 50 -7.74 -5.21 9.34
CA LYS A 50 -8.95 -5.73 8.67
C LYS A 50 -10.18 -5.68 9.59
N GLN A 51 -10.03 -5.93 10.89
CA GLN A 51 -11.12 -5.79 11.89
C GLN A 51 -11.65 -4.36 12.03
N LEU A 52 -10.88 -3.36 11.63
CA LEU A 52 -11.27 -1.94 11.64
C LEU A 52 -11.93 -1.50 10.33
N THR A 53 -12.21 -2.45 9.44
CA THR A 53 -12.78 -2.21 8.13
C THR A 53 -14.04 -3.02 7.90
N ILE A 54 -14.84 -2.59 6.92
CA ILE A 54 -15.98 -3.34 6.39
C ILE A 54 -15.77 -3.59 4.89
N PRO A 55 -16.22 -4.75 4.35
CA PRO A 55 -16.22 -4.98 2.91
C PRO A 55 -16.92 -3.83 2.17
N TRP A 56 -16.36 -3.43 1.04
CA TRP A 56 -16.89 -2.35 0.22
C TRP A 56 -16.81 -2.72 -1.25
N GLU A 57 -17.95 -2.60 -1.94
CA GLU A 57 -18.03 -2.78 -3.39
C GLU A 57 -17.99 -1.39 -4.05
N PRO A 58 -17.04 -1.13 -4.97
CA PRO A 58 -16.98 0.13 -5.70
C PRO A 58 -18.16 0.27 -6.68
N SER A 59 -18.57 1.50 -6.99
CA SER A 59 -19.61 1.72 -8.00
C SER A 59 -19.16 1.25 -9.38
N ALA A 60 -20.09 0.64 -10.13
CA ALA A 60 -19.93 0.29 -11.54
C ALA A 60 -20.21 1.48 -12.47
N ASP A 61 -20.48 2.66 -11.92
CA ASP A 61 -20.66 3.87 -12.73
C ASP A 61 -19.34 4.32 -13.33
N LYS A 62 -19.40 4.73 -14.60
CA LYS A 62 -18.28 5.40 -15.26
C LYS A 62 -18.23 6.87 -14.85
N ILE A 63 -17.02 7.38 -14.74
CA ILE A 63 -16.74 8.78 -14.47
C ILE A 63 -16.10 9.42 -15.70
N MET A 64 -16.30 10.73 -15.84
CA MET A 64 -15.56 11.50 -16.84
C MET A 64 -14.13 11.73 -16.36
N THR A 65 -13.16 11.25 -17.13
CA THR A 65 -11.75 11.50 -16.91
C THR A 65 -11.36 12.90 -17.37
N GLY A 66 -10.19 13.37 -16.94
CA GLY A 66 -9.68 14.70 -17.30
C GLY A 66 -9.45 14.91 -18.81
N ASP A 67 -9.32 13.84 -19.58
CA ASP A 67 -9.22 13.83 -21.05
C ASP A 67 -10.58 13.70 -21.75
N GLY A 68 -11.69 13.80 -21.01
CA GLY A 68 -13.03 13.82 -21.58
C GLY A 68 -13.52 12.45 -22.06
N LYS A 69 -13.01 11.35 -21.50
CA LYS A 69 -13.50 9.99 -21.77
C LYS A 69 -14.26 9.42 -20.57
N GLU A 70 -15.25 8.57 -20.84
CA GLU A 70 -15.91 7.79 -19.79
C GLU A 70 -15.06 6.57 -19.45
N ASP A 71 -14.69 6.45 -18.18
CA ASP A 71 -13.91 5.32 -17.69
C ASP A 71 -14.36 4.89 -16.28
N TYR A 72 -14.05 3.66 -15.90
CA TYR A 72 -14.32 3.17 -14.56
C TYR A 72 -13.38 3.80 -13.53
N THR A 73 -13.86 3.93 -12.29
CA THR A 73 -13.01 4.38 -11.18
C THR A 73 -11.85 3.41 -10.94
N TYR A 74 -10.74 3.91 -10.41
CA TYR A 74 -9.58 3.05 -10.09
C TYR A 74 -9.96 1.91 -9.12
N ALA A 75 -10.84 2.19 -8.16
CA ALA A 75 -11.33 1.17 -7.23
C ALA A 75 -12.12 0.05 -7.94
N TYR A 76 -12.93 0.39 -8.94
CA TYR A 76 -13.63 -0.59 -9.78
C TYR A 76 -12.63 -1.48 -10.54
N LYS A 77 -11.61 -0.88 -11.15
CA LYS A 77 -10.57 -1.64 -11.87
C LYS A 77 -9.81 -2.59 -10.95
N ILE A 78 -9.48 -2.16 -9.73
CA ILE A 78 -8.89 -3.05 -8.71
C ILE A 78 -9.83 -4.22 -8.39
N ARG A 79 -11.12 -3.95 -8.19
CA ARG A 79 -12.10 -5.00 -7.87
C ARG A 79 -12.20 -6.07 -8.97
N HIS A 80 -12.28 -5.64 -10.23
CA HIS A 80 -12.65 -6.52 -11.33
C HIS A 80 -11.49 -7.01 -12.19
N GLU A 81 -10.34 -6.35 -12.15
CA GLU A 81 -9.18 -6.73 -12.97
C GLU A 81 -8.05 -7.38 -12.18
N THR A 82 -8.00 -7.18 -10.85
CA THR A 82 -6.92 -7.71 -9.99
C THR A 82 -7.42 -8.68 -8.93
N ASP A 83 -8.66 -9.16 -9.06
CA ASP A 83 -9.38 -9.94 -8.04
C ASP A 83 -9.38 -9.24 -6.68
N GLY A 84 -9.45 -7.91 -6.70
CA GLY A 84 -9.32 -7.10 -5.51
C GLY A 84 -10.47 -7.33 -4.52
N GLU A 85 -10.15 -7.48 -3.24
CA GLU A 85 -11.08 -7.32 -2.14
C GLU A 85 -10.89 -5.94 -1.54
N LEU A 86 -11.92 -5.09 -1.59
CA LEU A 86 -11.85 -3.72 -1.09
C LEU A 86 -12.62 -3.56 0.21
N TYR A 87 -12.09 -2.70 1.07
CA TYR A 87 -12.59 -2.47 2.40
C TYR A 87 -12.52 -0.98 2.75
N LYS A 88 -13.56 -0.47 3.42
CA LYS A 88 -13.60 0.89 3.96
C LYS A 88 -13.28 0.86 5.44
N PHE A 89 -12.40 1.74 5.89
CA PHE A 89 -12.11 1.90 7.32
C PHE A 89 -13.30 2.53 8.05
N ILE A 90 -13.81 1.85 9.08
CA ILE A 90 -14.90 2.36 9.93
C ILE A 90 -14.37 3.10 11.17
N LYS A 91 -13.18 2.73 11.63
CA LYS A 91 -12.45 3.29 12.77
C LYS A 91 -10.96 3.31 12.43
N SER A 92 -10.16 4.11 13.14
CA SER A 92 -8.72 4.39 12.92
C SER A 92 -8.42 5.71 12.21
N LYS A 93 -7.19 6.20 12.36
CA LYS A 93 -6.60 7.31 11.59
C LYS A 93 -6.71 7.08 10.08
N PHE A 94 -6.69 5.82 9.64
CA PHE A 94 -6.84 5.41 8.24
C PHE A 94 -8.25 5.58 7.67
N LYS A 95 -9.26 6.01 8.47
CA LYS A 95 -10.58 6.37 7.94
C LYS A 95 -10.51 7.49 6.90
N SER A 96 -9.60 8.44 7.11
CA SER A 96 -9.33 9.51 6.17
C SER A 96 -7.93 9.34 5.58
N TYR A 97 -7.85 9.24 4.25
CA TYR A 97 -6.60 9.28 3.53
C TYR A 97 -6.14 10.73 3.42
N PHE A 98 -5.03 11.05 4.09
CA PHE A 98 -4.37 12.34 3.99
C PHE A 98 -3.00 12.12 3.34
N VAL A 99 -2.79 12.73 2.18
CA VAL A 99 -1.56 12.55 1.37
C VAL A 99 -0.31 12.89 2.18
N LEU A 100 -0.42 13.93 2.98
CA LEU A 100 0.51 14.29 4.04
C LEU A 100 0.10 13.45 5.27
N SER A 101 0.90 12.84 6.13
CA SER A 101 0.44 12.12 7.34
C SER A 101 -0.20 10.75 7.10
N THR A 102 -1.52 10.60 6.89
CA THR A 102 -2.18 9.29 6.80
C THR A 102 -2.25 8.77 5.36
N ASN A 103 -1.10 8.34 4.85
CA ASN A 103 -0.94 7.87 3.47
C ASN A 103 -0.52 6.39 3.39
N CYS A 104 -0.31 5.90 2.18
CA CYS A 104 0.11 4.53 1.90
C CYS A 104 1.44 4.13 2.58
N VAL A 105 2.35 5.08 2.78
CA VAL A 105 3.65 4.83 3.41
C VAL A 105 3.48 4.59 4.91
N LEU A 106 2.63 5.38 5.57
CA LEU A 106 2.31 5.16 6.98
C LEU A 106 1.62 3.80 7.20
N LEU A 107 0.80 3.36 6.23
CA LEU A 107 0.16 2.04 6.30
C LEU A 107 1.21 0.92 6.17
N ALA A 108 2.07 0.98 5.16
CA ALA A 108 3.15 0.02 4.97
C ALA A 108 4.07 -0.06 6.19
N ASP A 109 4.45 1.10 6.74
CA ASP A 109 5.25 1.18 7.95
C ASP A 109 4.51 0.64 9.19
N THR A 110 3.20 0.90 9.33
CA THR A 110 2.41 0.33 10.44
C THR A 110 2.38 -1.20 10.40
N ILE A 111 2.41 -1.79 9.19
CA ILE A 111 2.39 -3.24 8.98
C ILE A 111 3.79 -3.83 9.23
N VAL A 112 4.82 -3.24 8.62
CA VAL A 112 6.18 -3.79 8.61
C VAL A 112 6.98 -3.39 9.86
N GLY A 113 6.78 -2.19 10.41
CA GLY A 113 7.51 -1.71 11.59
C GLY A 113 7.37 -2.59 12.83
N GLN A 114 6.26 -3.32 12.95
CA GLN A 114 6.04 -4.30 14.04
C GLN A 114 6.89 -5.57 13.91
N ALA A 115 7.51 -5.83 12.76
CA ALA A 115 8.51 -6.87 12.59
C ALA A 115 9.84 -6.54 13.32
N GLY A 116 9.88 -5.53 14.20
CA GLY A 116 11.12 -5.07 14.82
C GLY A 116 12.07 -4.41 13.82
N THR A 117 11.63 -4.24 12.57
CA THR A 117 12.37 -3.52 11.54
C THR A 117 12.28 -2.03 11.72
N ASP A 118 11.50 -1.52 12.70
CA ASP A 118 11.23 -0.11 13.04
C ASP A 118 12.08 0.80 12.15
N ILE A 119 11.60 0.94 10.91
CA ILE A 119 12.38 1.51 9.79
C ILE A 119 12.65 3.00 10.09
N LEU A 120 11.95 3.51 11.10
CA LEU A 120 11.78 4.91 11.39
C LEU A 120 12.21 5.25 12.81
N SER A 121 13.05 6.27 12.88
CA SER A 121 13.28 7.00 14.12
C SER A 121 11.97 7.66 14.61
N PRO A 122 11.79 7.90 15.93
CA PRO A 122 10.54 8.39 16.55
C PRO A 122 10.10 9.83 16.20
N LYS A 123 10.66 10.49 15.18
CA LYS A 123 10.49 11.93 14.97
C LYS A 123 10.34 12.30 13.49
N GLY A 124 9.09 12.34 13.02
CA GLY A 124 8.73 13.15 11.85
C GLY A 124 7.83 12.46 10.84
N PHE A 125 7.20 13.30 10.02
CA PHE A 125 6.41 12.96 8.84
C PHE A 125 7.18 12.08 7.84
N ILE A 126 6.56 11.02 7.33
CA ILE A 126 7.19 10.13 6.33
C ILE A 126 6.67 10.50 4.94
N ALA A 127 7.59 11.00 4.10
CA ALA A 127 7.35 11.16 2.67
C ALA A 127 7.70 9.86 1.94
N PRO A 128 6.98 9.52 0.84
CA PRO A 128 7.31 8.35 0.01
C PRO A 128 8.77 8.29 -0.45
N GLY A 129 9.35 9.44 -0.85
CA GLY A 129 10.73 9.51 -1.28
C GLY A 129 11.74 9.15 -0.18
N THR A 130 11.48 9.58 1.07
CA THR A 130 12.33 9.25 2.22
C THR A 130 12.31 7.75 2.52
N TYR A 131 11.12 7.14 2.45
CA TYR A 131 10.96 5.70 2.68
C TYR A 131 11.67 4.87 1.57
N GLN A 132 11.53 5.29 0.32
CA GLN A 132 12.25 4.67 -0.79
C GLN A 132 13.77 4.79 -0.63
N ALA A 133 14.27 5.96 -0.23
CA ALA A 133 15.70 6.18 0.00
C ALA A 133 16.26 5.29 1.12
N TYR A 134 15.49 5.09 2.20
CA TYR A 134 15.83 4.14 3.24
C TYR A 134 15.94 2.71 2.70
N LEU A 135 14.93 2.23 1.97
CA LEU A 135 14.94 0.86 1.43
C LEU A 135 16.08 0.63 0.44
N ASN A 136 16.42 1.64 -0.37
CA ASN A 136 17.60 1.61 -1.23
C ASN A 136 18.89 1.44 -0.42
N ARG A 137 19.05 2.23 0.65
CA ARG A 137 20.24 2.15 1.51
C ARG A 137 20.34 0.82 2.24
N GLU A 138 19.22 0.26 2.69
CA GLU A 138 19.20 -1.07 3.30
C GLU A 138 19.61 -2.15 2.30
N PHE A 139 19.10 -2.10 1.07
CA PHE A 139 19.48 -3.04 0.02
C PHE A 139 20.98 -3.02 -0.33
N GLU A 140 21.67 -1.89 -0.15
CA GLU A 140 23.12 -1.76 -0.38
C GLU A 140 23.98 -2.38 0.75
N LYS A 141 23.40 -2.64 1.93
CA LYS A 141 24.16 -3.16 3.07
C LYS A 141 24.29 -4.69 3.02
N PRO A 142 25.48 -5.23 3.29
CA PRO A 142 25.63 -6.67 3.55
C PRO A 142 24.79 -7.10 4.75
N ASN A 143 24.05 -8.21 4.62
CA ASN A 143 23.20 -8.79 5.67
C ASN A 143 22.06 -7.87 6.16
N SER A 144 21.54 -6.98 5.30
CA SER A 144 20.31 -6.25 5.61
C SER A 144 19.07 -7.15 5.47
N ILE A 145 17.99 -6.71 6.11
CA ILE A 145 16.65 -7.28 5.98
C ILE A 145 16.09 -7.12 4.55
N VAL A 146 16.57 -6.13 3.77
CA VAL A 146 16.12 -5.92 2.38
C VAL A 146 17.02 -6.75 1.46
N VAL A 147 16.48 -7.85 0.94
CA VAL A 147 17.25 -8.87 0.20
C VAL A 147 17.07 -8.81 -1.32
N SER A 148 16.05 -8.11 -1.80
CA SER A 148 15.81 -7.95 -3.23
C SER A 148 15.18 -6.61 -3.58
N LYS A 149 15.45 -6.15 -4.81
CA LYS A 149 14.85 -4.96 -5.40
C LYS A 149 14.46 -5.26 -6.84
N HIS A 150 13.21 -4.96 -7.19
CA HIS A 150 12.68 -5.12 -8.54
C HIS A 150 12.05 -3.80 -9.01
N VAL A 151 12.23 -3.50 -10.29
CA VAL A 151 11.59 -2.34 -10.95
C VAL A 151 10.65 -2.88 -12.02
N TYR A 152 9.40 -2.45 -11.98
CA TYR A 152 8.36 -2.83 -12.94
C TYR A 152 7.89 -1.63 -13.75
#